data_AF-A0A7Z9F4V4-F1
#
_entry.id   AF-A0A7Z9F4V4-F1
#
_cell.length_a   1.000
_cell.length_b   1.000
_cell.length_c   1.000
_cell.angle_alpha   90.00
_cell.angle_beta   90.00
_cell.angle_gamma   90.00
#
_symmetry.space_group_name_H-M   'P 1'
#
loop_
_entity.id
_entity.type
_entity.pdbx_description
1 polymer ?
#
loop_
_entity_poly.entity_id
_entity_poly.type
_entity_poly.pdbx_seq_one_letter_code
_entity_poly.pdbx_strand_id
1 'polypeptide(L)'
;MPTGALAKKMLLLTGVGLVVLLLVGFIFGAVGSAMLGTDQFLDKPEIHLPPQPIFPADVRDEHLGLLDVDGEEGEAHFTPLGATEIAVTNTLLSSWVTTVVLILIFVTAARRRSIIPGRFQGFVETMIEGVLGFATSVLGPDMARKTFPIVATIFFFVLFNAWIALLPFYQFLGFTHDGEIKAHILRSAGTDINMPLALALISFVFVEYWG
;
A
#
# COMPACT_ATOMS: atom_id res chain seq x y z
N MET A 1 -18.46 -15.81 38.92
CA MET A 1 -17.12 -15.17 38.93
C MET A 1 -16.12 -16.18 39.49
N PRO A 2 -14.99 -16.45 38.81
CA PRO A 2 -14.00 -17.38 39.34
C PRO A 2 -13.44 -16.81 40.67
N THR A 3 -13.36 -17.65 41.70
CA THR A 3 -12.85 -17.30 43.03
C THR A 3 -11.38 -16.85 42.93
N GLY A 4 -10.95 -15.91 43.80
CA GLY A 4 -9.65 -15.23 43.67
C GLY A 4 -8.43 -16.15 43.55
N ALA A 5 -8.48 -17.36 44.12
CA ALA A 5 -7.41 -18.37 43.98
C ALA A 5 -7.38 -19.01 42.57
N LEU A 6 -8.54 -19.24 41.96
CA LEU A 6 -8.65 -19.78 40.61
C LEU A 6 -8.23 -18.73 39.57
N ALA A 7 -8.65 -17.48 39.76
CA ALA A 7 -8.24 -16.35 38.91
C ALA A 7 -6.71 -16.15 38.93
N LYS A 8 -6.08 -16.21 40.12
CA LYS A 8 -4.62 -16.07 40.25
C LYS A 8 -3.86 -17.24 39.59
N LYS A 9 -4.35 -18.48 39.71
CA LYS A 9 -3.77 -19.65 39.02
C LYS A 9 -3.91 -19.54 37.51
N MET A 10 -5.06 -19.11 36.99
CA MET A 10 -5.25 -18.91 35.55
C MET A 10 -4.34 -17.82 35.00
N LEU A 11 -4.20 -16.68 35.69
CA LEU A 11 -3.33 -15.59 35.27
C LEU A 11 -1.85 -16.00 35.25
N LEU A 12 -1.43 -16.83 36.21
CA LEU A 12 -0.07 -17.36 36.26
C LEU A 12 0.19 -18.38 35.14
N LEU A 13 -0.78 -19.24 34.82
CA LEU A 13 -0.72 -20.16 33.67
C LEU A 13 -0.63 -19.41 32.34
N THR A 14 -1.45 -18.38 32.13
CA THR A 14 -1.40 -17.56 30.92
C THR A 14 -0.07 -16.81 30.81
N GLY A 15 0.44 -16.27 31.93
CA GLY A 15 1.74 -15.61 31.96
C GLY A 15 2.89 -16.54 31.61
N VAL A 16 2.92 -17.75 32.18
CA VAL A 16 3.90 -18.78 31.84
C VAL A 16 3.78 -19.19 30.37
N GLY A 17 2.55 -19.39 29.87
CA GLY A 17 2.31 -19.71 28.46
C GLY A 17 2.84 -18.64 27.51
N LEU A 18 2.63 -17.35 27.82
CA LEU A 18 3.16 -16.22 27.05
C LEU A 18 4.69 -16.19 27.05
N VAL A 19 5.33 -16.44 28.19
CA VAL A 19 6.79 -16.50 28.29
C VAL A 19 7.36 -17.66 27.49
N VAL A 20 6.72 -18.84 27.55
CA VAL A 20 7.13 -20.00 26.76
C VAL A 20 6.98 -19.71 25.26
N LEU A 21 5.86 -19.12 24.82
CA LEU A 21 5.65 -18.74 23.42
C LEU A 21 6.69 -17.71 22.95
N LEU A 22 7.05 -16.75 23.79
CA LEU A 22 8.06 -15.74 23.47
C LEU A 22 9.46 -16.37 23.34
N LEU A 23 9.84 -17.28 24.24
CA LEU A 23 11.12 -17.98 24.18
C LEU A 23 11.21 -18.92 22.97
N VAL A 24 10.14 -19.67 22.68
CA VAL A 24 10.06 -20.52 21.49
C VAL A 24 10.09 -19.68 20.21
N GLY A 25 9.31 -18.60 20.16
CA GLY A 25 9.30 -17.68 19.03
C GLY A 25 10.62 -16.93 18.84
N PHE A 26 11.36 -16.67 19.91
CA PHE A 26 12.70 -16.11 19.81
C PHE A 26 13.67 -17.16 19.24
N ILE A 27 13.77 -18.36 19.83
CA ILE A 27 14.75 -19.38 19.42
C ILE A 27 14.47 -19.92 18.01
N PHE A 28 13.21 -20.20 17.68
CA PHE A 28 12.82 -20.85 16.43
C PHE A 28 12.20 -19.91 15.39
N GLY A 29 11.92 -18.65 15.76
CA GLY A 29 11.37 -17.67 14.84
C GLY A 29 12.44 -16.93 14.04
N ALA A 30 11.99 -16.07 13.13
CA ALA A 30 12.86 -15.34 12.19
C ALA A 30 13.90 -14.46 12.90
N VAL A 31 13.59 -13.91 14.08
CA VAL A 31 14.49 -13.00 14.80
C VAL A 31 15.67 -13.73 15.45
N GLY A 32 15.45 -14.82 16.18
CA GLY A 32 16.56 -15.52 16.83
C GLY A 32 17.31 -16.45 15.88
N SER A 33 16.67 -17.01 14.85
CA SER A 33 17.41 -17.69 13.76
C SER A 33 18.41 -16.75 13.09
N ALA A 34 18.04 -15.49 12.83
CA ALA A 34 18.94 -14.48 12.30
C ALA A 34 20.10 -14.10 13.25
N MET A 35 19.90 -14.18 14.58
CA MET A 35 20.95 -13.87 15.56
C MET A 35 21.83 -15.06 15.95
N LEU A 36 21.26 -16.28 15.93
CA LEU A 36 21.91 -17.51 16.37
C LEU A 36 22.47 -18.33 15.20
N GLY A 37 22.16 -17.94 13.95
CA GLY A 37 22.60 -18.64 12.74
C GLY A 37 21.98 -20.02 12.57
N THR A 38 20.79 -20.25 13.14
CA THR A 38 20.07 -21.53 13.02
C THR A 38 19.11 -21.50 11.85
N ASP A 39 18.84 -22.66 11.24
CA ASP A 39 17.91 -22.77 10.13
C ASP A 39 16.51 -22.29 10.54
N GLN A 40 15.93 -21.40 9.74
CA GLN A 40 14.61 -20.85 9.99
C GLN A 40 13.56 -21.94 9.71
N PHE A 41 12.63 -22.16 10.64
CA PHE A 41 11.58 -23.16 10.47
C PHE A 41 10.54 -22.79 9.38
N LEU A 42 10.47 -21.50 9.05
CA LEU A 42 9.62 -20.97 8.00
C LEU A 42 10.50 -20.55 6.84
N ASP A 43 10.10 -20.91 5.63
CA ASP A 43 10.71 -20.36 4.41
C ASP A 43 10.76 -18.84 4.52
N LYS A 44 11.90 -18.27 4.12
CA LYS A 44 12.10 -16.83 4.11
C LYS A 44 10.95 -16.23 3.31
N PRO A 45 10.12 -15.34 3.89
CA PRO A 45 9.02 -14.74 3.14
C PRO A 45 9.63 -14.07 1.92
N GLU A 46 9.19 -14.48 0.74
CA GLU A 46 9.61 -13.87 -0.50
C GLU A 46 9.35 -12.37 -0.40
N ILE A 47 10.39 -11.60 -0.68
CA ILE A 47 10.34 -10.14 -0.65
C ILE A 47 9.21 -9.76 -1.59
N HIS A 48 8.23 -9.01 -1.09
CA HIS A 48 7.23 -8.37 -1.93
C HIS A 48 7.94 -7.80 -3.14
N LEU A 49 7.64 -8.33 -4.33
CA LEU A 49 8.35 -7.96 -5.54
C LEU A 49 8.49 -6.43 -5.57
N PRO A 50 9.65 -5.84 -5.79
CA PRO A 50 9.73 -4.41 -5.95
C PRO A 50 8.83 -3.96 -7.11
N PRO A 51 8.49 -2.66 -7.20
CA PRO A 51 7.79 -2.12 -8.36
C PRO A 51 8.52 -2.54 -9.64
N GLN A 52 7.82 -3.21 -10.54
CA GLN A 52 8.44 -3.70 -11.77
C GLN A 52 8.36 -2.60 -12.83
N PRO A 53 9.47 -2.31 -13.54
CA PRO A 53 9.43 -1.41 -14.69
C PRO A 53 8.57 -2.03 -15.78
N ILE A 54 7.65 -1.25 -16.34
CA ILE A 54 6.78 -1.65 -17.45
C ILE A 54 7.23 -0.99 -18.75
N PHE A 55 7.71 0.25 -18.66
CA PHE A 55 8.29 1.00 -19.77
C PHE A 55 9.56 1.72 -19.32
N PRO A 56 10.58 1.90 -20.16
CA PRO A 56 10.75 1.36 -21.52
C PRO A 56 10.80 -0.19 -21.59
N ALA A 57 10.50 -0.78 -22.75
CA ALA A 57 10.36 -2.24 -22.90
C ALA A 57 11.71 -2.96 -22.77
N ASP A 58 12.79 -2.33 -23.23
CA ASP A 58 14.19 -2.74 -23.07
C ASP A 58 14.58 -2.89 -21.60
N VAL A 59 14.32 -1.87 -20.78
CA VAL A 59 14.57 -1.91 -19.32
C VAL A 59 13.70 -2.97 -18.65
N ARG A 60 12.44 -3.12 -19.06
CA ARG A 60 11.56 -4.18 -18.55
C ARG A 60 12.13 -5.57 -18.86
N ASP A 61 12.52 -5.81 -20.11
CA ASP A 61 12.94 -7.14 -20.58
C ASP A 61 14.29 -7.56 -19.98
N GLU A 62 15.21 -6.61 -19.78
CA GLU A 62 16.43 -6.82 -19.00
C GLU A 62 16.12 -7.17 -17.53
N HIS A 63 15.25 -6.39 -16.90
CA HIS A 63 14.94 -6.52 -15.47
C HIS A 63 14.07 -7.74 -15.12
N LEU A 64 13.32 -8.25 -16.10
CA LEU A 64 12.52 -9.46 -15.98
C LEU A 64 13.27 -10.72 -16.48
N GLY A 65 14.53 -10.59 -16.91
CA GLY A 65 15.31 -11.70 -17.46
C GLY A 65 14.68 -12.32 -18.71
N LEU A 66 14.04 -11.50 -19.54
CA LEU A 66 13.37 -11.89 -20.78
C LEU A 66 14.30 -11.79 -22.01
N LEU A 67 15.50 -11.27 -21.83
CA LEU A 67 16.55 -11.30 -22.84
C LEU A 67 17.33 -12.60 -22.66
N ASP A 68 17.21 -13.51 -23.62
CA ASP A 68 18.01 -14.73 -23.71
C ASP A 68 19.50 -14.37 -23.87
N VAL A 69 20.20 -14.19 -22.75
CA VAL A 69 21.66 -14.16 -22.71
C VAL A 69 22.12 -15.43 -22.02
N ASP A 70 22.50 -16.40 -22.86
CA ASP A 70 23.29 -17.60 -22.57
C ASP A 70 23.33 -18.07 -21.10
N GLY A 71 22.42 -18.98 -20.74
CA GLY A 71 22.76 -20.17 -19.96
C GLY A 71 23.11 -20.03 -18.48
N GLU A 72 22.84 -18.90 -17.82
CA GLU A 72 22.87 -18.84 -16.36
C GLU A 72 21.44 -18.64 -15.83
N GLU A 73 20.92 -19.65 -15.12
CA GLU A 73 19.80 -19.51 -14.18
C GLU A 73 20.28 -18.62 -13.01
N GLY A 74 20.52 -17.35 -13.33
CA GLY A 74 20.90 -16.34 -12.37
C GLY A 74 19.67 -16.01 -11.54
N GLU A 75 19.78 -16.20 -10.23
CA GLU A 75 18.85 -15.61 -9.27
C GLU A 75 18.50 -14.19 -9.73
N ALA A 76 17.21 -13.84 -9.75
CA ALA A 76 16.71 -12.53 -10.14
C ALA A 76 17.27 -11.45 -9.20
N HIS A 77 18.52 -11.08 -9.44
CA HIS A 77 19.28 -10.16 -8.63
C HIS A 77 18.85 -8.77 -9.07
N PHE A 78 17.85 -8.26 -8.36
CA PHE A 78 17.28 -6.93 -8.58
C PHE A 78 18.38 -5.86 -8.61
N THR A 79 18.64 -5.29 -9.78
CA THR A 79 19.46 -4.09 -9.92
C THR A 79 18.55 -2.88 -9.73
N PRO A 80 18.66 -2.08 -8.65
CA PRO A 80 17.87 -0.86 -8.54
C PRO A 80 18.09 0.01 -9.79
N LEU A 81 16.99 0.54 -10.35
CA LEU A 81 17.04 1.44 -11.50
C LEU A 81 18.11 2.51 -11.27
N GLY A 82 18.95 2.74 -12.28
CA GLY A 82 19.96 3.79 -12.20
C GLY A 82 19.28 5.15 -11.93
N ALA A 83 19.94 6.04 -11.19
CA ALA A 83 19.39 7.38 -10.90
C ALA A 83 19.07 8.20 -12.18
N THR A 84 19.61 7.80 -13.32
CA THR A 84 19.40 8.39 -14.64
C THR A 84 18.36 7.66 -15.50
N GLU A 85 17.88 6.49 -15.06
CA GLU A 85 16.92 5.67 -15.78
C GLU A 85 15.51 5.94 -15.28
N ILE A 86 14.72 6.65 -16.08
CA ILE A 86 13.32 6.90 -15.78
C ILE A 86 12.50 5.73 -16.35
N ALA A 87 12.12 4.80 -15.48
CA ALA A 87 11.18 3.75 -15.82
C ALA A 87 9.79 4.01 -15.22
N VAL A 88 8.77 3.74 -16.02
CA VAL A 88 7.37 3.75 -15.58
C VAL A 88 7.07 2.40 -14.94
N THR A 89 6.85 2.40 -13.63
CA THR A 89 6.54 1.18 -12.87
C THR A 89 5.06 0.84 -12.90
N ASN A 90 4.72 -0.41 -12.62
CA ASN A 90 3.33 -0.85 -12.48
C ASN A 90 2.56 -0.14 -11.35
N THR A 91 3.25 0.25 -10.27
CA THR A 91 2.68 1.03 -9.15
C THR A 91 2.42 2.49 -9.54
N LEU A 92 3.29 3.08 -10.37
CA LEU A 92 3.09 4.43 -10.92
C LEU A 92 1.89 4.45 -11.88
N LEU A 93 1.77 3.45 -12.75
CA LEU A 93 0.64 3.33 -13.67
C LEU A 93 -0.70 3.20 -12.91
N SER A 94 -0.74 2.39 -11.86
CA SER A 94 -1.92 2.29 -10.98
C SER A 94 -2.26 3.59 -10.27
N SER A 95 -1.24 4.36 -9.88
CA SER A 95 -1.44 5.67 -9.27
C SER A 95 -2.13 6.62 -10.25
N TRP A 96 -1.69 6.63 -11.51
CA TRP A 96 -2.32 7.44 -12.57
C TRP A 96 -3.75 7.00 -12.87
N VAL A 97 -4.01 5.69 -12.94
CA VAL A 97 -5.38 5.17 -13.09
C VAL A 97 -6.28 5.68 -11.96
N THR A 98 -5.81 5.58 -10.72
CA THR A 98 -6.54 6.11 -9.56
C THR A 98 -6.78 7.61 -9.68
N THR A 99 -5.76 8.39 -10.04
CA THR A 99 -5.88 9.85 -10.24
C THR A 99 -6.92 10.19 -11.30
N VAL A 100 -6.90 9.50 -12.44
CA VAL A 100 -7.88 9.71 -13.53
C VAL A 100 -9.29 9.39 -13.04
N VAL A 101 -9.48 8.26 -12.35
CA VAL A 101 -10.79 7.88 -11.80
C VAL A 101 -11.32 8.93 -10.82
N LEU A 102 -10.47 9.42 -9.91
CA LEU A 102 -10.86 10.46 -8.95
C LEU A 102 -11.24 11.77 -9.65
N ILE A 103 -10.42 12.22 -10.61
CA ILE A 103 -10.72 13.42 -11.40
C ILE A 103 -12.06 13.24 -12.10
N LEU A 104 -12.31 12.10 -12.74
CA LEU A 104 -13.58 11.84 -13.42
C LEU A 104 -14.77 11.89 -12.46
N ILE A 105 -14.68 11.25 -11.29
CA ILE A 105 -15.75 11.24 -10.29
C ILE A 105 -16.04 12.67 -9.81
N PHE A 106 -15.03 13.38 -9.30
CA PHE A 106 -15.23 14.69 -8.68
C PHE A 106 -15.55 15.79 -9.70
N VAL A 107 -14.93 15.77 -10.88
CA VAL A 107 -15.25 16.74 -11.95
C VAL A 107 -16.66 16.50 -12.49
N THR A 108 -17.08 15.24 -12.67
CA THR A 108 -18.44 14.94 -13.12
C THR A 108 -19.48 15.34 -12.08
N ALA A 109 -19.20 15.09 -10.80
CA ALA A 109 -20.06 15.53 -9.70
C ALA A 109 -20.14 17.07 -9.63
N ALA A 110 -19.01 17.76 -9.78
CA ALA A 110 -18.94 19.23 -9.76
C ALA A 110 -19.54 19.89 -11.01
N ARG A 111 -19.58 19.23 -12.17
CA ARG A 111 -20.20 19.76 -13.39
C ARG A 111 -21.73 19.70 -13.36
N ARG A 112 -22.31 18.74 -12.64
CA ARG A 112 -23.76 18.52 -12.58
C ARG A 112 -24.40 19.14 -11.33
N ARG A 113 -23.93 20.31 -10.90
CA ARG A 113 -24.40 20.97 -9.67
C ARG A 113 -25.84 21.46 -9.83
N SER A 114 -26.76 20.88 -9.07
CA SER A 114 -28.13 21.37 -8.92
C SER A 114 -28.40 21.76 -7.47
N ILE A 115 -29.29 22.75 -7.26
CA ILE A 115 -29.72 23.20 -5.93
C ILE A 115 -30.39 22.06 -5.14
N ILE A 116 -31.16 21.23 -5.84
CA ILE A 116 -31.70 19.98 -5.30
C ILE A 116 -30.78 18.85 -5.78
N PRO A 117 -30.03 18.18 -4.90
CA PRO A 117 -29.03 17.21 -5.31
C PRO A 117 -29.69 15.96 -5.91
N GLY A 118 -29.20 15.55 -7.09
CA GLY A 118 -29.52 14.23 -7.66
C GLY A 118 -28.82 13.10 -6.89
N ARG A 119 -29.14 11.83 -7.20
CA ARG A 119 -28.60 10.66 -6.48
C ARG A 119 -27.06 10.59 -6.47
N PHE A 120 -26.41 10.86 -7.60
CA PHE A 120 -24.95 10.83 -7.70
C PHE A 120 -24.27 12.02 -7.01
N GLN A 121 -24.82 13.24 -7.18
CA GLN A 121 -24.34 14.42 -6.46
C GLN A 121 -24.47 14.21 -4.95
N GLY A 122 -25.64 13.75 -4.47
CA GLY A 122 -25.88 13.50 -3.06
C GLY A 122 -24.93 12.46 -2.47
N PHE A 123 -24.62 11.37 -3.19
CA PHE A 123 -23.63 10.39 -2.74
C PHE A 123 -22.24 11.02 -2.56
N VAL A 124 -21.77 11.79 -3.54
CA VAL A 124 -20.46 12.46 -3.48
C VAL A 124 -20.42 13.54 -2.40
N GLU A 125 -21.49 14.32 -2.24
CA GLU A 125 -21.63 15.31 -1.18
C GLU A 125 -21.57 14.67 0.20
N THR A 126 -22.31 13.57 0.43
CA THR A 126 -22.24 12.82 1.69
C THR A 126 -20.84 12.30 1.98
N MET A 127 -20.10 11.82 0.97
CA MET A 127 -18.71 11.41 1.15
C MET A 127 -17.81 12.59 1.56
N ILE A 128 -17.91 13.72 0.86
CA ILE A 128 -17.13 14.94 1.13
C ILE A 128 -17.46 15.49 2.52
N GLU A 129 -18.74 15.56 2.88
CA GLU A 129 -19.20 16.00 4.21
C GLU A 129 -18.72 15.08 5.31
N GLY A 130 -18.71 13.75 5.08
CA GLY A 130 -18.16 12.78 6.03
C GLY A 130 -16.68 13.02 6.30
N VAL A 131 -15.87 13.21 5.25
CA VAL A 131 -14.43 13.51 5.40
C VAL A 131 -14.21 14.88 6.05
N LEU A 132 -15.02 15.88 5.71
CA LEU A 132 -14.92 17.21 6.32
C LEU A 132 -15.31 17.19 7.80
N GLY A 133 -16.33 16.41 8.17
CA GLY A 133 -16.75 16.19 9.54
C GLY A 133 -15.64 15.51 10.35
N PHE A 134 -15.01 14.47 9.79
CA PHE A 134 -13.84 13.83 10.39
C PHE A 134 -12.69 14.83 10.58
N ALA A 135 -12.30 15.57 9.54
CA ALA A 135 -11.25 16.59 9.64
C ALA A 135 -11.59 17.67 10.69
N THR A 136 -12.85 18.09 10.76
CA THR A 136 -13.35 19.08 11.74
C THR A 136 -13.27 18.55 13.17
N SER A 137 -13.55 17.26 13.39
CA SER A 137 -13.43 16.65 14.73
C SER A 137 -12.00 16.56 15.25
N VAL A 138 -11.01 16.53 14.35
CA VAL A 138 -9.60 16.38 14.70
C VAL A 138 -8.87 17.73 14.76
N LEU A 139 -9.07 18.61 13.76
CA LEU A 139 -8.36 19.89 13.63
C LEU A 139 -9.16 21.11 14.11
N GLY A 140 -10.46 20.95 14.39
CA GLY A 140 -11.37 22.06 14.64
C GLY A 140 -11.89 22.73 13.35
N PRO A 141 -12.98 23.53 13.44
CA PRO A 141 -13.71 24.02 12.25
C PRO A 141 -12.89 24.92 11.32
N ASP A 142 -12.06 25.79 11.88
CA ASP A 142 -11.31 26.77 11.10
C ASP A 142 -10.14 26.14 10.35
N MET A 143 -9.36 25.28 11.02
CA MET A 143 -8.22 24.61 10.38
C MET A 143 -8.69 23.52 9.42
N ALA A 144 -9.74 22.77 9.77
CA ALA A 144 -10.28 21.75 8.88
C ALA A 144 -10.65 22.34 7.52
N ARG A 145 -11.32 23.50 7.45
CA ARG A 145 -11.67 24.13 6.17
C ARG A 145 -10.46 24.57 5.35
N LYS A 146 -9.39 25.04 6.00
CA LYS A 146 -8.16 25.47 5.32
C LYS A 146 -7.36 24.29 4.76
N THR A 147 -7.25 23.20 5.53
CA THR A 147 -6.46 22.02 5.16
C THR A 147 -7.27 20.97 4.39
N PHE A 148 -8.59 21.11 4.34
CA PHE A 148 -9.51 20.16 3.71
C PHE A 148 -9.10 19.72 2.31
N PRO A 149 -8.67 20.60 1.37
CA PRO A 149 -8.30 20.16 0.03
C PRO A 149 -7.19 19.11 0.02
N ILE A 150 -6.20 19.23 0.91
CA ILE A 150 -5.08 18.29 1.00
C ILE A 150 -5.49 17.02 1.75
N VAL A 151 -6.18 17.17 2.88
CA VAL A 151 -6.70 16.03 3.64
C VAL A 151 -7.61 15.16 2.77
N ALA A 152 -8.54 15.78 2.05
CA ALA A 152 -9.46 15.09 1.16
C ALA A 152 -8.73 14.42 -0.02
N THR A 153 -7.76 15.10 -0.65
CA THR A 153 -7.01 14.49 -1.78
C THR A 153 -6.20 13.29 -1.33
N ILE A 154 -5.45 13.38 -0.23
CA ILE A 154 -4.70 12.25 0.32
C ILE A 154 -5.67 11.12 0.71
N PHE A 155 -6.74 11.44 1.43
CA PHE A 155 -7.71 10.45 1.90
C PHE A 155 -8.37 9.70 0.74
N PHE A 156 -8.95 10.42 -0.23
CA PHE A 156 -9.62 9.79 -1.36
C PHE A 156 -8.64 9.09 -2.29
N PHE A 157 -7.41 9.60 -2.46
CA PHE A 157 -6.37 8.91 -3.21
C PHE A 157 -6.03 7.56 -2.59
N VAL A 158 -5.68 7.52 -1.30
CA VAL A 158 -5.34 6.28 -0.60
C VAL A 158 -6.52 5.30 -0.62
N LEU A 159 -7.73 5.80 -0.33
CA LEU A 159 -8.94 4.98 -0.31
C LEU A 159 -9.22 4.35 -1.68
N PHE A 160 -9.32 5.15 -2.74
CA PHE A 160 -9.64 4.62 -4.06
C PHE A 160 -8.52 3.77 -4.62
N ASN A 161 -7.25 4.12 -4.39
CA ASN A 161 -6.13 3.29 -4.83
C ASN A 161 -6.20 1.90 -4.20
N ALA A 162 -6.49 1.82 -2.89
CA ALA A 162 -6.62 0.54 -2.20
C ALA A 162 -7.81 -0.28 -2.73
N TRP A 163 -8.95 0.35 -3.02
CA TRP A 163 -10.14 -0.33 -3.51
C TRP A 163 -10.02 -0.78 -4.97
N ILE A 164 -9.46 0.06 -5.84
CA ILE A 164 -9.25 -0.25 -7.26
C ILE A 164 -8.29 -1.44 -7.40
N ALA A 165 -7.27 -1.53 -6.54
CA ALA A 165 -6.32 -2.63 -6.56
C ALA A 165 -6.92 -4.01 -6.22
N LEU A 166 -8.11 -4.05 -5.60
CA LEU A 166 -8.85 -5.29 -5.32
C LEU A 166 -9.63 -5.80 -6.53
N LEU A 167 -9.70 -5.02 -7.62
CA LEU A 167 -10.44 -5.42 -8.80
C LEU A 167 -9.73 -6.59 -9.50
N PRO A 168 -10.50 -7.59 -10.01
CA PRO A 168 -9.93 -8.81 -10.56
C PRO A 168 -8.94 -8.57 -11.70
N PHE A 169 -9.12 -7.50 -12.48
CA PHE A 169 -8.24 -7.19 -13.60
C PHE A 169 -6.80 -6.85 -13.20
N TYR A 170 -6.54 -6.42 -11.95
CA TYR A 170 -5.17 -6.21 -11.45
C TYR A 170 -4.36 -7.50 -11.45
N GLN A 171 -5.02 -8.65 -11.25
CA GLN A 171 -4.38 -9.95 -11.12
C GLN A 171 -4.16 -10.64 -12.46
N PHE A 172 -5.02 -10.38 -13.46
CA PHE A 172 -4.98 -11.08 -14.76
C PHE A 172 -4.31 -10.29 -15.88
N LEU A 173 -4.14 -8.97 -15.75
CA LEU A 173 -3.46 -8.14 -16.75
C LEU A 173 -1.96 -8.13 -16.48
N GLY A 174 -1.21 -8.92 -17.25
CA GLY A 174 0.23 -9.05 -17.13
C GLY A 174 0.90 -9.51 -18.42
N PHE A 175 2.22 -9.39 -18.45
CA PHE A 175 3.06 -9.94 -19.49
C PHE A 175 3.33 -11.41 -19.18
N THR A 176 2.95 -12.28 -20.10
CA THR A 176 3.16 -13.73 -20.01
C THR A 176 4.42 -14.12 -20.77
N HIS A 177 5.27 -14.94 -20.16
CA HIS A 177 6.39 -15.59 -20.82
C HIS A 177 6.34 -17.08 -20.41
N ASP A 178 6.37 -17.99 -21.38
CA ASP A 178 6.23 -19.44 -21.18
C ASP A 178 4.94 -19.91 -20.47
N GLY A 179 3.85 -19.15 -20.61
CA GLY A 179 2.55 -19.50 -20.03
C GLY A 179 2.36 -19.07 -18.57
N GLU A 180 3.37 -18.48 -17.95
CA GLU A 180 3.31 -17.90 -16.61
C GLU A 180 3.34 -16.36 -16.67
N ILE A 181 2.62 -15.69 -15.76
CA ILE A 181 2.59 -14.23 -15.67
C ILE A 181 3.84 -13.79 -14.89
N LYS A 182 4.88 -13.32 -15.60
CA LYS A 182 6.13 -12.84 -14.97
C LYS A 182 6.02 -11.41 -14.44
N ALA A 183 5.14 -10.59 -15.02
CA ALA A 183 4.92 -9.22 -14.58
C ALA A 183 3.48 -8.75 -14.72
N HIS A 184 2.91 -8.17 -13.66
CA HIS A 184 1.60 -7.54 -13.71
C HIS A 184 1.71 -6.09 -14.19
N ILE A 185 0.83 -5.69 -15.12
CA ILE A 185 0.79 -4.33 -15.68
C ILE A 185 0.39 -3.33 -14.58
N LEU A 186 -0.56 -3.72 -13.74
CA LEU A 186 -1.08 -2.89 -12.65
C LEU A 186 -0.81 -3.57 -11.33
N ARG A 187 -0.27 -2.80 -10.39
CA ARG A 187 -0.07 -3.22 -9.02
C ARG A 187 -0.46 -2.10 -8.05
N SER A 188 -1.01 -2.45 -6.90
CA SER A 188 -1.42 -1.47 -5.88
C SER A 188 -0.28 -0.49 -5.58
N ALA A 189 -0.51 0.81 -5.75
CA ALA A 189 0.50 1.83 -5.45
C ALA A 189 0.96 1.80 -3.99
N GLY A 190 0.10 1.36 -3.06
CA GLY A 190 0.45 1.25 -1.63
C GLY A 190 1.40 0.09 -1.31
N THR A 191 1.72 -0.78 -2.27
CA THR A 191 2.72 -1.85 -2.10
C THR A 191 4.14 -1.43 -2.48
N ASP A 192 4.29 -0.21 -2.99
CA ASP A 192 5.57 0.45 -3.26
C ASP A 192 5.91 1.38 -2.08
N ILE A 193 7.15 1.35 -1.59
CA ILE A 193 7.60 2.21 -0.50
C ILE A 193 7.59 3.70 -0.88
N ASN A 194 7.77 4.02 -2.17
CA ASN A 194 7.87 5.39 -2.65
C ASN A 194 6.56 6.15 -2.47
N MET A 195 5.41 5.49 -2.61
CA MET A 195 4.10 6.16 -2.52
C MET A 195 3.76 6.57 -1.08
N PRO A 196 3.78 5.68 -0.06
CA PRO A 196 3.60 6.08 1.33
C PRO A 196 4.65 7.08 1.80
N LEU A 197 5.91 6.93 1.37
CA LEU A 197 6.98 7.88 1.70
C LEU A 197 6.68 9.27 1.16
N ALA A 198 6.27 9.38 -0.11
CA ALA A 198 5.89 10.65 -0.71
C ALA A 198 4.71 11.30 0.02
N LEU A 199 3.66 10.53 0.32
CA LEU A 199 2.50 11.04 1.08
C LEU A 199 2.90 11.47 2.51
N ALA A 200 3.77 10.72 3.17
CA ALA A 200 4.28 11.07 4.50
C ALA A 200 5.08 12.37 4.48
N LEU A 201 5.96 12.55 3.48
CA LEU A 201 6.75 13.77 3.32
C LEU A 201 5.87 14.99 3.03
N ILE A 202 4.91 14.85 2.12
CA ILE A 202 3.95 15.92 1.80
C ILE A 202 3.14 16.28 3.05
N SER A 203 2.62 15.29 3.76
CA SER A 203 1.89 15.49 5.02
C SER A 203 2.74 16.21 6.06
N PHE A 204 4.00 15.79 6.23
CA PHE A 204 4.95 16.41 7.15
C PHE A 204 5.16 17.89 6.84
N VAL A 205 5.44 18.24 5.57
CA VAL A 205 5.62 19.63 5.15
C VAL A 205 4.37 20.48 5.40
N PHE A 206 3.18 19.92 5.15
CA PHE A 206 1.93 20.64 5.39
C PHE A 206 1.64 20.83 6.87
N VAL A 207 1.95 19.84 7.71
CA VAL A 207 1.84 19.97 9.16
C VAL A 207 2.79 21.03 9.67
N GLU A 208 4.04 21.05 9.22
CA GLU A 208 5.03 22.08 9.61
C GLU A 208 4.63 23.49 9.13
N TYR A 209 3.97 23.59 7.97
CA TYR A 209 3.51 24.87 7.44
C TYR A 209 2.31 25.45 8.21
N TRP A 210 1.44 24.61 8.78
CA TRP A 210 0.22 25.04 9.48
C TRP A 210 0.25 24.90 11.01
N GLY A 211 1.20 24.12 11.54
CA GLY A 211 1.46 23.94 12.98
C GLY A 211 2.27 25.08 13.58
#